data_AF-A0A9D4V0X6-F1
#
_entry.id   AF-A0A9D4V0X6-F1
#
_cell.length_a   1.000
_cell.length_b   1.000
_cell.length_c   1.000
_cell.angle_alpha   90.00
_cell.angle_beta   90.00
_cell.angle_gamma   90.00
#
_symmetry.space_group_name_H-M   'P 1'
#
loop_
_entity.id
_entity.type
_entity.pdbx_description
1 polymer ?
#
loop_
_entity_poly.entity_id
_entity_poly.type
_entity_poly.pdbx_seq_one_letter_code
_entity_poly.pdbx_strand_id
1 'polypeptide(L)'
;MLGCGRLAHEEILLEERVVQIITAGDLQTLKPTSSRSVAVGDHHICVTFLNDLTFGYRVSEWHGLILLYDDENGYVPEHVYGNFFYFWPLPKNSNGLCEWRWAL
;
A
#
# COMPACT_ATOMS: atom_id res chain seq x y z
N MET A 1 -7.32 11.74 -22.50
CA MET A 1 -6.60 10.50 -22.15
C MET A 1 -5.30 10.95 -21.49
N LEU A 2 -5.36 11.29 -20.20
CA LEU A 2 -4.20 11.83 -19.47
C LEU A 2 -3.10 10.75 -19.36
N GLY A 3 -1.85 11.19 -19.33
CA GLY A 3 -0.66 10.38 -19.56
C GLY A 3 -0.50 9.16 -18.66
N CYS A 4 -0.67 7.97 -19.26
CA CYS A 4 -0.46 6.65 -18.66
C CYS A 4 0.86 6.55 -17.87
N GLY A 5 1.93 7.26 -18.28
CA GLY A 5 3.21 7.25 -17.57
C GLY A 5 3.22 7.96 -16.22
N ARG A 6 2.43 9.04 -16.03
CA ARG A 6 2.42 9.79 -14.75
C ARG A 6 1.56 9.09 -13.71
N LEU A 7 0.39 8.59 -14.11
CA LEU A 7 -0.45 7.77 -13.23
C LEU A 7 0.32 6.53 -12.78
N ALA A 8 0.90 5.78 -13.72
CA ALA A 8 1.68 4.58 -13.39
C ALA A 8 2.86 4.87 -12.45
N HIS A 9 3.50 6.04 -12.58
CA HIS A 9 4.57 6.43 -11.67
C HIS A 9 4.05 6.68 -10.23
N GLU A 10 2.94 7.41 -10.09
CA GLU A 10 2.32 7.66 -8.79
C GLU A 10 1.77 6.37 -8.16
N GLU A 11 1.24 5.44 -8.97
CA GLU A 11 0.84 4.11 -8.52
C GLU A 11 2.03 3.34 -7.94
N ILE A 12 3.16 3.27 -8.66
CA ILE A 12 4.37 2.60 -8.18
C ILE A 12 4.86 3.21 -6.85
N LEU A 13 4.91 4.54 -6.76
CA LEU A 13 5.36 5.21 -5.52
C LEU A 13 4.42 4.92 -4.34
N LEU A 14 3.11 4.90 -4.58
CA LEU A 14 2.12 4.53 -3.57
C LEU A 14 2.30 3.09 -3.12
N GLU A 15 2.41 2.15 -4.06
CA GLU A 15 2.61 0.73 -3.76
C GLU A 15 3.89 0.49 -2.97
N GLU A 16 5.02 1.04 -3.42
CA GLU A 16 6.30 0.97 -2.73
C GLU A 16 6.18 1.50 -1.30
N ARG A 17 5.48 2.62 -1.11
CA ARG A 17 5.32 3.23 0.22
C ARG A 17 4.45 2.39 1.14
N VAL A 18 3.34 1.84 0.63
CA VAL A 18 2.46 0.95 1.40
C VAL A 18 3.21 -0.31 1.81
N VAL A 19 3.94 -0.93 0.88
CA VAL A 19 4.77 -2.11 1.15
C VAL A 19 5.85 -1.77 2.17
N GLN A 20 6.52 -0.62 2.08
CA GLN A 20 7.50 -0.17 3.09
C GLN A 20 6.88 -0.06 4.49
N ILE A 21 5.68 0.51 4.63
CA ILE A 21 5.00 0.64 5.93
C ILE A 21 4.63 -0.75 6.49
N ILE A 22 4.08 -1.63 5.65
CA ILE A 22 3.74 -3.00 6.03
C ILE A 22 4.98 -3.74 6.50
N THR A 23 6.04 -3.67 5.71
CA THR A 23 7.29 -4.40 5.93
C THR A 23 8.06 -3.87 7.13
N ALA A 24 7.96 -2.57 7.45
CA ALA A 24 8.49 -1.99 8.68
C ALA A 24 7.73 -2.42 9.95
N GLY A 25 6.54 -3.03 9.79
CA GLY A 25 5.68 -3.42 10.90
C GLY A 25 4.89 -2.26 11.51
N ASP A 26 4.91 -1.07 10.89
CA ASP A 26 4.14 0.10 11.34
C ASP A 26 2.69 0.06 10.80
N LEU A 27 2.00 -1.05 11.11
CA LEU A 27 0.68 -1.33 10.54
C LEU A 27 -0.40 -0.36 11.05
N GLN A 28 -0.18 0.29 12.20
CA GLN A 28 -1.15 1.23 12.77
C GLN A 28 -1.29 2.50 11.93
N THR A 29 -0.23 2.91 11.23
CA THR A 29 -0.25 4.05 10.30
C THR A 29 -1.25 3.83 9.17
N LEU A 30 -1.42 2.58 8.72
CA LEU A 30 -2.38 2.23 7.65
C LEU A 30 -3.82 2.10 8.14
N LYS A 31 -4.07 2.08 9.46
CA LYS A 31 -5.39 1.87 10.08
C LYS A 31 -6.22 0.79 9.37
N PRO A 32 -5.65 -0.42 9.19
CA PRO A 32 -6.27 -1.48 8.41
C PRO A 32 -7.62 -1.87 9.00
N THR A 33 -8.60 -2.15 8.14
CA THR A 33 -9.94 -2.65 8.52
C THR A 33 -10.72 -1.66 9.39
N SER A 34 -10.33 -0.38 9.41
CA SER A 34 -11.03 0.69 10.15
C SER A 34 -12.11 1.40 9.31
N SER A 35 -12.26 1.03 8.04
CA SER A 35 -13.08 1.74 7.04
C SER A 35 -12.76 3.24 6.92
N ARG A 36 -11.56 3.67 7.33
CA ARG A 36 -11.08 5.04 7.21
C ARG A 36 -10.01 5.13 6.14
N SER A 37 -10.03 6.23 5.38
CA SER A 37 -8.92 6.59 4.51
C SER A 37 -7.76 7.14 5.33
N VAL A 38 -6.55 6.79 4.91
CA VAL A 38 -5.29 7.32 5.42
C VAL A 38 -4.55 7.99 4.29
N ALA A 39 -3.82 9.06 4.62
CA ALA A 39 -2.93 9.71 3.68
C ALA A 39 -1.62 8.91 3.61
N VAL A 40 -1.21 8.52 2.40
CA VAL A 40 0.08 7.90 2.11
C VAL A 40 0.73 8.72 1.00
N GLY A 41 1.72 9.54 1.37
CA GLY A 41 2.18 10.60 0.48
C GLY A 41 1.08 11.62 0.25
N ASP A 42 0.83 11.97 -1.02
CA ASP A 42 -0.23 12.89 -1.44
C ASP A 42 -1.54 12.16 -1.81
N HIS A 43 -1.62 10.85 -1.53
CA HIS A 43 -2.72 9.97 -1.93
C HIS A 43 -3.56 9.54 -0.72
N HIS A 44 -4.85 9.28 -0.94
CA HIS A 44 -5.75 8.80 0.10
C HIS A 44 -6.22 7.37 -0.21
N ILE A 45 -5.89 6.43 0.68
CA ILE A 45 -6.24 5.01 0.52
C ILE A 45 -6.94 4.46 1.76
N CYS A 46 -7.80 3.48 1.56
CA CYS A 46 -8.33 2.59 2.59
C CYS A 46 -7.60 1.25 2.50
N VAL A 47 -7.14 0.73 3.64
CA VAL A 47 -6.42 -0.54 3.71
C VAL A 47 -7.25 -1.58 4.46
N THR A 48 -7.27 -2.81 3.97
CA THR A 48 -7.93 -3.96 4.60
C THR A 48 -6.93 -5.09 4.75
N PHE A 49 -6.88 -5.70 5.93
CA PHE A 49 -6.11 -6.92 6.14
C PHE A 49 -7.03 -8.13 6.11
N LEU A 50 -6.77 -9.02 5.15
CA LEU A 50 -7.37 -10.34 5.10
C LEU A 50 -6.38 -11.33 5.73
N ASN A 51 -6.74 -11.81 6.92
CA ASN A 51 -5.97 -12.83 7.62
C ASN A 51 -6.44 -14.21 7.18
N ASP A 52 -5.60 -14.94 6.45
CA ASP A 52 -5.79 -16.38 6.32
C ASP A 52 -4.87 -17.10 7.32
N LEU A 53 -5.36 -17.21 8.55
CA LEU A 53 -4.64 -17.85 9.65
C LEU A 53 -4.40 -19.36 9.39
N THR A 54 -5.06 -19.94 8.39
CA THR A 54 -4.96 -21.36 8.04
C THR A 54 -3.60 -21.70 7.43
N PHE A 55 -3.00 -20.76 6.70
CA PHE A 55 -1.78 -20.99 5.91
C PHE A 55 -0.60 -20.10 6.32
N GLY A 56 -0.75 -19.31 7.38
CA GLY A 56 0.33 -18.48 7.92
C GLY A 56 0.71 -17.28 7.02
N TYR A 57 -0.16 -16.90 6.09
CA TYR A 57 0.00 -15.69 5.28
C TYR A 57 -1.11 -14.67 5.55
N ARG A 58 -0.81 -13.42 5.26
CA ARG A 58 -1.74 -12.30 5.32
C ARG A 58 -1.72 -11.60 3.96
N VAL A 59 -2.90 -11.15 3.54
CA VAL A 59 -3.05 -10.26 2.39
C VAL A 59 -3.39 -8.88 2.92
N SER A 60 -2.66 -7.88 2.47
CA SER A 60 -3.04 -6.48 2.66
C SER A 60 -3.54 -5.95 1.33
N GLU A 61 -4.79 -5.51 1.29
CA GLU A 61 -5.41 -4.92 0.13
C GLU A 61 -5.62 -3.43 0.39
N TRP A 62 -5.48 -2.60 -0.64
CA TRP A 62 -5.82 -1.20 -0.57
C TRP A 62 -6.58 -0.73 -1.80
N HIS A 63 -7.43 0.26 -1.58
CA HIS A 63 -8.16 0.97 -2.63
C HIS A 63 -8.22 2.44 -2.27
N GLY A 64 -8.15 3.31 -3.27
CA GLY A 64 -8.15 4.74 -3.00
C GLY A 64 -8.19 5.60 -4.24
N LEU A 65 -7.77 6.85 -4.04
CA LEU A 65 -7.66 7.83 -5.08
C LEU A 65 -6.24 8.41 -5.09
N ILE A 66 -5.67 8.47 -6.29
CA ILE A 66 -4.48 9.24 -6.62
C ILE A 66 -4.97 10.57 -7.20
N LEU A 67 -4.49 11.70 -6.65
CA LEU A 67 -4.84 13.02 -7.15
C LEU A 67 -3.75 13.49 -8.12
N LEU A 68 -4.07 13.52 -9.41
CA LEU A 68 -3.17 14.04 -10.43
C LEU A 68 -3.52 15.49 -10.73
N TYR A 69 -2.55 16.39 -10.62
CA TYR A 69 -2.74 17.78 -11.03
C TYR A 69 -2.58 17.92 -12.54
N ASP A 70 -3.60 18.46 -13.20
CA ASP A 70 -3.65 18.83 -14.61
C ASP A 70 -3.86 20.34 -14.76
N ASP A 71 -3.19 20.97 -15.72
CA ASP A 71 -3.23 22.43 -15.90
C ASP A 71 -4.60 22.92 -16.40
N GLU A 72 -5.35 22.09 -17.13
CA GLU A 72 -6.66 22.46 -17.67
C GLU A 72 -7.79 22.16 -16.68
N ASN A 73 -7.72 21.01 -16.02
CA ASN A 73 -8.81 20.47 -15.21
C ASN A 73 -8.58 20.54 -13.69
N GLY A 74 -7.38 20.97 -13.26
CA GLY A 74 -6.99 20.97 -11.85
C GLY A 74 -6.71 19.56 -11.34
N TYR A 75 -7.06 19.26 -10.08
CA TYR A 75 -6.85 17.92 -9.51
C TYR A 75 -7.90 16.94 -10.03
N VAL A 76 -7.43 15.95 -10.80
CA VAL A 76 -8.24 14.84 -11.32
C VAL A 76 -8.00 13.61 -10.43
N PRO A 77 -9.07 13.04 -9.84
CA PRO A 77 -8.96 11.81 -9.06
C PRO A 77 -8.90 10.58 -9.97
N GLU A 78 -7.90 9.73 -9.77
CA GLU A 78 -7.75 8.43 -10.43
C GLU A 78 -7.87 7.30 -9.41
N HIS A 79 -8.63 6.26 -9.74
CA HIS A 79 -8.82 5.12 -8.85
C HIS A 79 -7.62 4.18 -8.88
N VAL A 80 -7.13 3.81 -7.69
CA VAL A 80 -6.05 2.84 -7.53
C VAL A 80 -6.51 1.65 -6.69
N TYR A 81 -6.03 0.46 -7.05
CA TYR A 81 -6.20 -0.77 -6.29
C TYR A 81 -4.87 -1.52 -6.26
N GLY A 82 -4.52 -2.08 -5.10
CA GLY A 82 -3.33 -2.91 -4.97
C GLY A 82 -3.44 -3.90 -3.82
N ASN A 83 -2.54 -4.87 -3.83
CA ASN A 83 -2.46 -5.89 -2.80
C ASN A 83 -1.01 -6.34 -2.56
N PHE A 84 -0.76 -6.86 -1.36
CA PHE A 84 0.52 -7.42 -0.97
C PHE A 84 0.35 -8.66 -0.09
N PHE A 85 0.97 -9.76 -0.51
CA PHE A 85 0.97 -11.05 0.19
C PHE A 85 2.26 -11.23 0.99
N TYR A 86 2.14 -11.58 2.27
CA TYR A 86 3.31 -11.85 3.12
C TYR A 86 3.01 -12.87 4.21
N PHE A 87 4.05 -13.57 4.68
CA PHE A 87 3.94 -14.46 5.84
C PHE A 87 3.70 -13.66 7.13
N TRP A 88 2.85 -14.18 8.01
CA TRP A 88 2.58 -13.56 9.32
C TRP A 88 2.85 -14.55 10.46
N PRO A 89 3.63 -14.17 11.49
CA PRO A 89 4.30 -12.89 11.66
C PRO A 89 5.47 -12.70 10.67
N LEU A 90 5.78 -11.45 10.35
CA LEU A 90 6.91 -11.13 9.48
C LEU A 90 8.21 -11.68 10.09
N PRO A 91 9.04 -12.44 9.33
CA PRO A 91 10.29 -12.96 9.84
C PRO A 91 11.20 -11.80 10.22
N LYS A 92 11.76 -11.84 11.44
CA LYS A 92 12.66 -10.81 11.95
C LYS A 92 14.09 -11.35 12.07
N ASN A 93 15.07 -10.55 11.70
CA ASN A 93 16.48 -10.83 11.96
C ASN A 93 16.81 -10.66 13.46
N SER A 94 18.06 -10.95 13.84
CA SER A 94 18.56 -10.81 15.22
C SER A 94 18.43 -9.41 15.81
N ASN A 95 18.26 -8.38 14.98
CA ASN A 95 18.07 -6.99 15.40
C ASN A 95 16.57 -6.61 15.49
N GLY A 96 15.65 -7.56 15.30
CA GLY A 96 14.22 -7.33 15.37
C GLY A 96 13.61 -6.66 14.13
N LEU A 97 14.38 -6.48 13.06
CA LEU A 97 13.95 -5.92 11.78
C LEU A 97 13.45 -7.03 10.85
N CYS A 98 12.44 -6.75 10.03
CA CYS A 98 11.92 -7.74 9.09
C CYS A 98 13.00 -8.13 8.04
N GLU A 99 13.23 -9.44 7.87
CA GLU A 99 14.23 -9.98 6.95
C GLU A 99 13.57 -10.44 5.64
N TRP A 100 13.89 -9.77 4.53
CA TRP A 100 13.37 -10.09 3.19
C TRP A 100 14.46 -10.76 2.37
N ARG A 101 14.55 -12.09 2.48
CA ARG A 101 15.19 -12.92 1.46
C ARG A 101 14.05 -13.71 0.82
N TRP A 102 13.98 -13.76 -0.51
CA TRP A 102 13.03 -14.56 -1.32
C TRP A 102 11.70 -13.93 -1.77
N ALA A 103 11.70 -12.68 -2.23
CA ALA A 103 10.61 -12.17 -3.08
C ALA A 103 11.17 -11.37 -4.27
N LEU A 104 11.84 -12.09 -5.18
CA LEU A 104 11.99 -11.78 -6.61
C LEU A 104 11.94 -13.10 -7.38
#